data_AF-A0A534JKF1-F1
#
_entry.id   AF-A0A534JKF1-F1
#
_cell.length_a   1.000
_cell.length_b   1.000
_cell.length_c   1.000
_cell.angle_alpha   90.00
_cell.angle_beta   90.00
_cell.angle_gamma   90.00
#
_symmetry.space_group_name_H-M   'P 1'
#
loop_
_entity.id
_entity.type
_entity.pdbx_description
1 polymer ?
#
loop_
_entity_poly.entity_id
_entity_poly.type
_entity_poly.pdbx_seq_one_letter_code
_entity_poly.pdbx_strand_id
1 'polypeptide(L)' 'MVENPCPSCGKSMEEGFVIAENFVEGARWTKQKTRLGTGGEKLVAADAFGNQYIPGYRCPSCKLLLLFY' A
#
# COMPACT_ATOMS: atom_id res chain seq x y z
N MET A 1 5.30 -15.44 15.96
CA MET A 1 5.05 -14.30 15.04
C MET A 1 4.93 -14.90 13.67
N VAL A 2 3.78 -14.74 12.99
CA VAL A 2 3.58 -15.32 11.67
C VAL A 2 4.42 -14.49 10.71
N GLU A 3 5.53 -15.06 10.24
CA GLU A 3 6.29 -14.45 9.16
C GLU A 3 5.39 -14.47 7.92
N ASN A 4 5.08 -13.29 7.37
CA ASN A 4 4.50 -13.17 6.03
C ASN A 4 5.69 -12.97 5.08
N PRO A 5 6.31 -14.05 4.57
CA PRO A 5 7.44 -13.91 3.66
C PRO A 5 6.98 -13.27 2.35
N CYS A 6 7.80 -12.36 1.83
CA CYS A 6 7.55 -11.72 0.55
C CYS A 6 7.51 -12.79 -0.56
N PRO A 7 6.44 -12.87 -1.36
CA PRO A 7 6.32 -13.88 -2.40
C PRO A 7 7.37 -13.73 -3.52
N SER A 8 8.04 -12.58 -3.62
CA SER A 8 9.07 -12.32 -4.62
C SER A 8 10.50 -12.67 -4.14
N CYS A 9 10.81 -12.54 -2.85
CA CYS A 9 12.20 -12.69 -2.36
C CYS A 9 12.35 -13.48 -1.05
N GLY A 10 11.26 -13.94 -0.44
CA GLY A 10 11.26 -14.74 0.78
C GLY A 10 11.59 -13.99 2.07
N LYS A 11 12.02 -12.72 2.01
CA LYS A 11 12.30 -11.89 3.18
C LYS A 11 11.01 -11.49 3.90
N SER A 12 11.11 -11.21 5.20
CA SER A 12 9.98 -10.74 6.01
C SER A 12 9.40 -9.42 5.47
N MET A 13 8.07 -9.35 5.35
CA MET A 13 7.37 -8.11 5.00
C MET A 13 7.04 -7.28 6.25
N GLU A 14 6.95 -5.97 6.08
CA GLU A 14 6.46 -5.07 7.12
C GLU A 14 4.94 -5.20 7.28
N GLU A 15 4.46 -5.18 8.52
CA GLU A 15 3.03 -4.99 8.80
C GLU A 15 2.70 -3.49 8.83
N GLY A 16 1.59 -3.11 8.22
CA GLY A 16 1.18 -1.71 8.11
C GLY A 16 -0.08 -1.52 7.29
N PHE A 17 -0.27 -0.31 6.81
CA PHE A 17 -1.45 0.11 6.07
C PHE A 17 -1.07 0.87 4.82
N VAL A 18 -1.82 0.62 3.75
CA VAL A 18 -1.86 1.53 2.59
C VAL A 18 -2.94 2.57 2.87
N ILE A 19 -2.54 3.84 2.94
CA ILE A 19 -3.45 4.98 2.87
C ILE A 19 -3.79 5.18 1.39
N ALA A 20 -5.08 5.19 1.03
CA ALA A 20 -5.55 5.43 -0.33
C ALA A 20 -6.60 6.56 -0.31
N GLU A 21 -6.13 7.78 -0.10
CA GLU A 21 -6.96 9.00 -0.10
C GLU A 21 -6.74 9.79 -1.39
N ASN A 22 -7.74 10.55 -1.85
CA ASN A 22 -7.74 11.20 -3.18
C ASN A 22 -7.39 12.69 -3.17
N PHE A 23 -6.97 13.26 -2.03
CA PHE A 23 -6.75 14.70 -1.87
C PHE A 23 -5.29 15.11 -2.03
N VAL A 24 -4.43 14.83 -1.04
CA VAL A 24 -3.18 15.61 -0.87
C VAL A 24 -1.95 14.83 -1.29
N GLU A 25 -1.82 13.60 -0.81
CA GLU A 25 -0.57 12.86 -0.94
C GLU A 25 -0.76 11.46 -1.50
N GLY A 26 -2.01 11.00 -1.58
CA GLY A 26 -2.36 9.80 -2.30
C GLY A 26 -1.98 8.51 -1.57
N ALA A 27 -1.73 7.47 -2.36
CA ALA A 27 -1.25 6.15 -1.99
C ALA A 27 0.08 6.22 -1.22
N ARG A 28 0.01 5.89 0.08
CA ARG A 28 1.16 5.92 1.00
C ARG A 28 1.20 4.69 1.90
N TRP A 29 2.40 4.28 2.28
CA TRP A 29 2.64 3.26 3.30
C TRP A 29 2.82 3.90 4.67
N THR A 30 2.18 3.32 5.68
CA THR A 30 2.40 3.72 7.07
C THR A 30 2.30 2.53 8.01
N LYS A 31 3.10 2.53 9.08
CA LYS A 31 2.95 1.59 10.21
C LYS A 31 1.90 2.07 11.22
N GLN A 32 1.40 3.30 11.09
CA GLN A 32 0.52 3.93 12.07
C GLN A 32 -0.66 4.67 11.41
N LYS A 33 -1.86 4.47 11.95
CA LYS A 33 -3.05 5.23 11.54
C LYS A 33 -3.07 6.58 12.24
N THR A 34 -3.30 7.65 11.48
CA THR A 34 -3.53 8.99 12.01
C THR A 34 -4.98 9.41 11.72
N ARG A 35 -5.54 10.31 12.54
CA ARG A 35 -6.94 10.75 12.39
C ARG A 35 -7.24 11.32 11.00
N LEU A 36 -6.26 11.97 10.38
CA LEU A 36 -6.39 12.62 9.09
C LEU A 36 -5.76 11.81 7.94
N GLY A 37 -5.22 10.62 8.22
CA GLY A 37 -4.53 9.82 7.20
C GLY A 37 -3.34 10.53 6.57
N THR A 38 -2.64 11.38 7.33
CA THR A 38 -1.46 12.14 6.89
C THR A 38 -0.15 11.46 7.29
N GLY A 39 0.93 11.75 6.56
CA GLY A 39 2.26 11.16 6.76
C GLY A 39 2.42 9.81 6.05
N GLY A 40 3.51 9.12 6.35
CA GLY A 40 3.88 7.87 5.67
C GLY A 40 4.75 8.10 4.43
N GLU A 41 5.15 7.00 3.82
CA GLU A 41 6.01 6.97 2.64
C GLU A 41 5.15 6.93 1.36
N LYS A 42 5.40 7.83 0.41
CA LYS A 42 4.70 7.83 -0.89
C LYS A 42 5.12 6.59 -1.69
N LEU A 43 4.14 5.82 -2.15
CA LEU A 43 4.40 4.57 -2.88
C LEU A 43 4.70 4.80 -4.36
N VAL A 44 3.84 5.57 -5.04
CA VAL A 44 3.97 5.85 -6.47
C VAL A 44 3.65 7.31 -6.76
N ALA A 45 4.20 7.85 -7.84
CA ALA A 45 3.85 9.20 -8.30
C ALA A 45 2.40 9.24 -8.84
N ALA A 46 1.74 10.37 -8.63
CA ALA A 46 0.43 10.61 -9.24
C ALA A 46 0.57 11.05 -10.70
N ASP A 47 -0.45 10.78 -11.51
CA ASP A 47 -0.60 11.34 -12.85
C ASP A 47 -0.99 12.83 -12.81
N ALA A 48 -1.15 13.45 -13.97
CA ALA A 48 -1.52 14.86 -14.09
C ALA A 48 -2.90 15.19 -13.50
N PHE A 49 -3.73 14.18 -13.22
CA PHE A 49 -5.06 14.29 -12.63
C PHE A 49 -5.09 13.91 -11.14
N GLY A 50 -3.93 13.58 -10.56
CA GLY A 50 -3.84 13.18 -9.15
C GLY A 50 -4.16 11.70 -8.91
N ASN A 51 -4.37 10.89 -9.94
CA ASN A 51 -4.60 9.45 -9.77
C ASN A 51 -3.28 8.71 -9.58
N GLN A 52 -3.32 7.63 -8.81
CA GLN A 52 -2.20 6.71 -8.64
C GLN A 52 -2.63 5.29 -8.96
N TYR A 53 -1.75 4.59 -9.68
CA TYR A 53 -1.98 3.23 -10.14
C TYR A 53 -0.83 2.37 -9.64
N ILE A 54 -1.14 1.41 -8.79
CA ILE A 54 -0.16 0.44 -8.26
C ILE A 54 -0.47 -0.92 -8.89
N PRO A 55 0.47 -1.55 -9.62
CA PRO A 55 0.25 -2.86 -10.18
C PRO A 55 0.03 -3.91 -9.09
N GLY A 56 -0.80 -4.90 -9.35
CA GLY A 56 -1.09 -5.92 -8.34
C GLY A 56 -1.99 -7.05 -8.81
N TYR A 57 -2.14 -8.03 -7.93
CA TYR A 57 -3.05 -9.15 -8.07
C TYR A 57 -4.13 -9.08 -6.99
N ARG A 58 -5.39 -9.34 -7.38
CA ARG A 58 -6.54 -9.43 -6.48
C ARG A 58 -7.13 -10.81 -6.52
N CYS A 59 -7.36 -11.41 -5.35
CA CYS A 59 -8.21 -12.59 -5.21
C CYS A 59 -9.57 -12.19 -4.63
N PRO A 60 -10.64 -12.11 -5.43
CA PRO A 60 -11.96 -11.70 -4.95
C PRO A 60 -12.58 -12.64 -3.92
N SER A 61 -12.21 -13.93 -3.96
CA SER A 61 -12.70 -14.96 -3.04
C SER A 61 -12.02 -14.84 -1.68
N CYS A 62 -10.68 -14.74 -1.64
CA CYS A 62 -9.92 -14.62 -0.39
C CYS A 62 -9.90 -13.19 0.19
N LYS A 63 -10.42 -12.21 -0.55
CA LYS A 63 -10.32 -10.77 -0.21
C LYS A 63 -8.86 -10.31 -0.02
N LEU A 64 -7.96 -10.88 -0.82
CA LEU A 64 -6.52 -10.58 -0.77
C LEU A 64 -6.13 -9.65 -1.92
N LEU A 65 -5.30 -8.66 -1.61
CA LEU A 65 -4.61 -7.79 -2.56
C LEU A 65 -3.11 -7.91 -2.33
N LEU A 66 -2.37 -8.19 -3.40
CA LEU A 66 -0.92 -8.11 -3.45
C LEU A 66 -0.56 -6.98 -4.41
N LEU A 67 0.08 -5.93 -3.90
CA LEU A 67 0.48 -4.76 -4.65
C LEU A 67 2.02 -4.71 -4.78
N PHE A 68 2.50 -4.25 -5.92
CA PHE A 68 3.93 -4.06 -6.21
C PHE A 68 4.18 -2.59 -6.44
N TYR A 69 5.09 -2.00 -5.67
CA TYR A 69 5.44 -0.58 -5.73
C TYR A 69 6.96 -0.41 -5.73
#